data_AF-A0A656JWQ9-F1
#
_entry.id   AF-A0A656JWQ9-F1
#
_cell.length_a   1.000
_cell.length_b   1.000
_cell.length_c   1.000
_cell.angle_alpha   90.00
_cell.angle_beta   90.00
_cell.angle_gamma   90.00
#
_symmetry.space_group_name_H-M   'P 1'
#
loop_
_entity.id
_entity.type
_entity.pdbx_description
1 polymer ?
#
loop_
_entity_poly.entity_id
_entity_poly.type
_entity_poly.pdbx_seq_one_letter_code
_entity_poly.pdbx_strand_id
1 'polypeptide(L)'
;EPLSDELAKTLLPQDYCVEDCNYLLDYYRLSADKRLIFGGGVVYGARDPANIEAIIRPKMLKAFPQLKDVKIDYAWTGNFLLTLSRLPQV
;
A
#
# COMPACT_ATOMS: atom_id res chain seq x y z
N GLU A 1 6.96 1.68 10.95
CA GLU A 1 7.23 2.69 12.01
C GLU A 1 6.74 4.06 11.59
N PRO A 2 6.49 4.97 12.56
CA PRO A 2 6.30 6.38 12.29
C PRO A 2 7.56 6.92 11.60
N LEU A 3 7.39 7.65 10.51
CA LEU A 3 8.50 8.28 9.79
C LEU A 3 8.87 9.60 10.45
N SER A 4 10.11 10.04 10.27
CA SER A 4 10.49 11.41 10.64
C SER A 4 9.73 12.41 9.75
N ASP A 5 9.52 13.62 10.25
CA ASP A 5 8.83 14.67 9.49
C ASP A 5 9.57 15.01 8.19
N GLU A 6 10.90 14.98 8.21
CA GLU A 6 11.73 15.20 7.02
C GLU A 6 11.48 14.10 6.00
N LEU A 7 11.57 12.83 6.41
CA LEU A 7 11.36 11.71 5.50
C LEU A 7 9.93 11.73 4.95
N ALA A 8 8.92 11.89 5.80
CA ALA A 8 7.52 11.97 5.41
C ALA A 8 7.27 13.06 4.35
N LYS A 9 7.86 14.26 4.53
CA LYS A 9 7.77 15.37 3.56
C LYS A 9 8.46 15.08 2.24
N THR A 10 9.51 14.24 2.21
CA THR A 10 10.11 13.81 0.93
C THR A 10 9.24 12.82 0.17
N LEU A 11 8.42 12.02 0.87
CA LEU A 11 7.53 11.04 0.23
C LEU A 11 6.27 11.70 -0.31
N LEU A 12 5.58 12.45 0.56
CA LEU A 12 4.28 13.06 0.30
C LEU A 12 4.29 14.51 0.81
N PRO A 13 4.88 15.46 0.06
CA PRO A 13 5.05 16.84 0.53
C PRO A 13 3.73 17.56 0.83
N GLN A 14 2.66 17.18 0.14
CA GLN A 14 1.30 17.71 0.32
C GLN A 14 0.39 16.81 1.17
N ASP A 15 0.90 15.66 1.65
CA ASP A 15 0.14 14.69 2.45
C ASP A 15 -1.18 14.22 1.77
N TYR A 16 -1.16 14.10 0.44
CA TYR A 16 -2.30 13.60 -0.31
C TYR A 16 -2.42 12.08 -0.23
N CYS A 17 -3.66 11.60 -0.38
CA CYS A 17 -3.90 10.21 -0.72
C CYS A 17 -3.65 10.03 -2.22
N VAL A 18 -2.74 9.13 -2.57
CA VAL A 18 -2.31 8.90 -3.95
C VAL A 18 -2.66 7.49 -4.36
N GLU A 19 -3.12 7.35 -5.59
CA GLU A 19 -3.24 6.09 -6.30
C GLU A 19 -2.59 6.25 -7.68
N ASP A 20 -1.97 5.19 -8.19
CA ASP A 20 -1.39 5.21 -9.53
C ASP A 20 -2.41 4.82 -10.62
N CYS A 21 -2.00 4.96 -11.88
CA CYS A 21 -2.82 4.60 -13.04
C CYS A 21 -2.62 3.14 -13.51
N ASN A 22 -2.08 2.25 -12.68
CA ASN A 22 -1.90 0.85 -13.08
C ASN A 22 -3.24 0.11 -13.09
N TYR A 23 -3.33 -0.94 -13.91
CA TYR A 23 -4.52 -1.80 -13.94
C TYR A 23 -4.81 -2.45 -12.58
N LEU A 24 -3.74 -2.79 -11.84
CA LEU A 24 -3.80 -3.12 -10.42
C LEU A 24 -3.06 -2.01 -9.68
N LEU A 25 -3.84 -1.04 -9.20
CA LEU A 25 -3.29 0.17 -8.62
C LEU A 25 -2.55 -0.10 -7.31
N ASP A 26 -1.40 0.55 -7.16
CA ASP A 26 -0.80 0.76 -5.86
C ASP A 26 -1.31 2.11 -5.31
N TYR A 27 -1.62 2.14 -4.01
CA TYR A 27 -2.17 3.31 -3.34
C TYR A 27 -1.50 3.53 -2.00
N TYR A 28 -1.32 4.79 -1.63
CA TYR A 28 -0.62 5.14 -0.41
C TYR A 28 -1.00 6.50 0.14
N ARG A 29 -0.88 6.63 1.47
CA ARG A 29 -1.06 7.89 2.22
C ARG A 29 -0.33 7.82 3.55
N LEU A 30 -0.16 8.94 4.23
CA LEU A 30 0.28 8.92 5.63
C LEU A 30 -0.91 8.75 6.58
N SER A 31 -0.67 8.08 7.71
CA SER A 31 -1.54 8.12 8.88
C SER A 31 -1.34 9.44 9.66
N ALA A 32 -2.21 9.69 10.64
CA ALA A 32 -2.11 10.86 11.51
C ALA A 32 -0.78 10.92 12.28
N ASP A 33 -0.21 9.76 12.63
CA ASP A 33 1.09 9.60 13.30
C ASP A 33 2.25 9.38 12.31
N LYS A 34 2.08 9.76 11.02
CA LYS A 34 3.14 9.74 10.00
C LYS A 34 3.71 8.35 9.67
N ARG A 35 2.89 7.31 9.74
CA ARG A 35 3.19 6.00 9.13
C ARG A 35 2.74 6.02 7.68
N LEU A 36 3.57 5.52 6.77
CA LEU A 36 3.12 5.26 5.40
C LEU A 36 2.19 4.04 5.40
N ILE A 37 0.93 4.25 5.03
CA ILE A 37 0.01 3.19 4.64
C ILE A 37 0.21 2.97 3.15
N PHE A 38 0.63 1.77 2.77
CA PHE A 38 0.85 1.38 1.38
C PHE A 38 0.05 0.11 1.11
N GLY A 39 -0.78 0.14 0.07
CA GLY A 39 -1.60 -0.98 -0.36
C GLY A 39 -1.51 -1.19 -1.87
N GLY A 40 -1.87 -2.40 -2.29
CA GLY A 40 -1.83 -2.77 -3.70
C GLY A 40 -1.75 -4.28 -3.88
N GLY A 41 -1.84 -4.73 -5.12
CA GLY A 41 -1.87 -6.16 -5.44
C GLY A 41 -3.23 -6.82 -5.17
N VAL A 42 -3.49 -7.91 -5.89
CA VAL A 42 -4.71 -8.70 -5.73
C VAL A 42 -4.38 -10.17 -5.97
N VAL A 43 -5.01 -11.06 -5.20
CA VAL A 43 -4.95 -12.51 -5.39
C VAL A 43 -6.37 -13.02 -5.58
N TYR A 44 -6.62 -13.71 -6.69
CA TYR A 44 -7.92 -14.33 -6.94
C TYR A 44 -8.04 -15.66 -6.19
N GLY A 45 -9.24 -15.94 -5.70
CA GLY A 45 -9.57 -17.20 -5.03
C GLY A 45 -9.39 -17.19 -3.51
N ALA A 46 -9.44 -16.01 -2.88
CA ALA A 46 -9.46 -15.84 -1.42
C ALA A 46 -8.34 -16.59 -0.68
N ARG A 47 -7.14 -16.61 -1.26
CA ARG A 47 -5.96 -17.21 -0.62
C ARG A 47 -5.23 -16.15 0.17
N ASP A 48 -5.03 -16.43 1.45
CA ASP A 48 -4.16 -15.61 2.27
C ASP A 48 -2.69 -15.93 1.94
N PRO A 49 -1.90 -14.95 1.47
CA PRO A 49 -0.48 -15.17 1.27
C PRO A 49 0.21 -15.43 2.62
N ALA A 50 1.10 -16.42 2.65
CA ALA A 50 1.88 -16.73 3.85
C ALA A 50 2.75 -15.55 4.32
N ASN A 51 3.13 -14.65 3.40
CA ASN A 51 3.89 -13.44 3.70
C ASN A 51 3.46 -12.30 2.77
N ILE A 52 2.58 -11.42 3.26
CA ILE A 52 2.13 -10.24 2.50
C ILE A 52 3.23 -9.17 2.38
N GLU A 53 4.13 -9.07 3.37
CA GLU A 53 5.25 -8.11 3.33
C GLU A 53 6.15 -8.37 2.12
N ALA A 54 6.45 -9.63 1.83
CA ALA A 54 7.25 -10.03 0.68
C ALA A 54 6.63 -9.63 -0.67
N ILE A 55 5.31 -9.46 -0.73
CA ILE A 55 4.56 -9.04 -1.92
C ILE A 55 4.55 -7.51 -2.03
N ILE A 56 4.32 -6.80 -0.92
CA ILE A 56 4.12 -5.35 -0.91
C ILE A 56 5.44 -4.57 -0.88
N ARG A 57 6.45 -5.05 -0.15
CA ARG A 57 7.73 -4.33 0.04
C ARG A 57 8.44 -4.01 -1.28
N PRO A 58 8.53 -4.91 -2.28
CA PRO A 58 9.13 -4.56 -3.58
C PRO A 58 8.40 -3.42 -4.31
N LYS A 59 7.07 -3.37 -4.21
CA LYS A 59 6.24 -2.31 -4.80
C LYS A 59 6.45 -0.97 -4.09
N MET A 60 6.43 -1.00 -2.75
CA MET A 60 6.73 0.16 -1.91
C MET A 60 8.12 0.75 -2.24
N LEU A 61 9.15 -0.10 -2.37
CA LEU A 61 10.51 0.34 -2.69
C LEU A 61 10.68 0.80 -4.14
N LYS A 62 9.85 0.32 -5.06
CA LYS A 62 9.82 0.85 -6.43
C LYS A 62 9.29 2.28 -6.46
N ALA A 63 8.27 2.60 -5.66
CA ALA A 63 7.74 3.96 -5.54
C ALA A 63 8.66 4.87 -4.70
N PHE A 64 9.20 4.33 -3.60
CA PHE A 64 9.97 5.08 -2.61
C PHE A 64 11.25 4.31 -2.21
N PRO A 65 12.31 4.36 -3.02
CA PRO A 65 13.56 3.64 -2.75
C PRO A 65 14.21 4.00 -1.40
N GLN A 66 13.98 5.22 -0.91
CA GLN A 66 14.50 5.71 0.37
C GLN A 66 13.92 4.98 1.60
N LEU A 67 12.91 4.12 1.43
CA LEU A 67 12.31 3.33 2.52
C LEU A 67 12.95 1.97 2.74
N LYS A 68 14.08 1.67 2.06
CA LYS A 68 14.74 0.35 2.12
C LYS A 68 15.00 -0.16 3.54
N ASP A 69 15.38 0.73 4.44
CA ASP A 69 15.80 0.44 5.82
C ASP A 69 14.67 0.67 6.85
N VAL A 70 13.50 1.16 6.41
CA VAL A 70 12.36 1.44 7.28
C VAL A 70 11.68 0.14 7.67
N LYS A 71 11.35 0.01 8.96
CA LYS A 71 10.65 -1.16 9.51
C LYS A 71 9.16 -1.13 9.19
N ILE A 72 8.63 -2.26 8.73
CA ILE A 72 7.20 -2.52 8.62
C ILE A 72 6.69 -3.02 9.98
N ASP A 73 5.79 -2.26 10.61
CA ASP A 73 5.22 -2.64 11.92
C ASP A 73 3.95 -3.48 11.79
N TYR A 74 3.23 -3.29 10.68
CA TYR A 74 1.95 -3.91 10.45
C TYR A 74 1.89 -4.37 9.00
N ALA A 75 1.40 -5.58 8.81
CA ALA A 75 1.20 -6.19 7.52
C ALA A 75 -0.08 -7.02 7.62
N TRP A 76 -1.02 -6.78 6.72
CA TRP A 76 -2.29 -7.48 6.71
C TRP A 76 -2.78 -7.66 5.27
N THR A 77 -3.71 -8.60 5.11
CA THR A 77 -4.47 -8.80 3.87
C THR A 77 -5.96 -8.72 4.22
N GLY A 78 -6.79 -8.57 3.20
CA GLY A 78 -8.24 -8.56 3.35
C GLY A 78 -8.92 -9.13 2.14
N ASN A 79 -10.03 -9.82 2.37
CA ASN A 79 -10.90 -10.29 1.29
C ASN A 79 -11.94 -9.21 0.98
N PHE A 80 -12.19 -9.00 -0.32
CA PHE A 80 -13.28 -8.16 -0.80
C PHE A 80 -14.06 -8.89 -1.89
N LEU A 81 -15.29 -8.46 -2.10
CA LEU A 81 -16.18 -9.04 -3.09
C LEU A 81 -16.00 -8.32 -4.43
N LEU A 82 -15.82 -9.10 -5.50
CA LEU A 82 -15.76 -8.61 -6.87
C LEU A 82 -16.80 -9.35 -7.71
N THR A 83 -17.68 -8.60 -8.37
CA THR A 83 -18.68 -9.15 -9.28
C THR A 83 -18.02 -9.64 -10.58
N LEU A 84 -18.67 -10.58 -11.28
CA LEU A 84 -18.16 -11.06 -12.58
C LEU A 84 -18.07 -9.94 -13.62
N SER A 85 -19.00 -8.98 -13.58
CA SER A 85 -19.01 -7.81 -14.46
C SER A 85 -18.02 -6.72 -14.04
N ARG A 86 -17.45 -6.79 -12.84
CA ARG A 86 -16.61 -5.74 -12.22
C ARG A 86 -17.31 -4.39 -12.08
N LEU A 87 -18.64 -4.41 -12.08
CA LEU A 87 -19.48 -3.25 -11.81
C LEU A 87 -20.14 -3.40 -10.44
N PRO A 88 -20.51 -2.30 -9.77
CA PRO A 88 -21.34 -2.36 -8.57
C PRO A 88 -22.61 -3.18 -8.84
N GLN A 89 -22.94 -4.08 -7.91
CA GLN A 89 -24.22 -4.77 -7.89
C GLN A 89 -25.14 -4.02 -6.92
N VAL A 90 -26.31 -3.62 -7.41
CA VAL A 90 -27.34 -2.88 -6.66
C VAL A 90 -28.52 -3.80 -6.38
#